data_AF-A0A970WC05-F1
#
_entry.id   AF-A0A970WC05-F1
#
_cell.length_a   1.000
_cell.length_b   1.000
_cell.length_c   1.000
_cell.angle_alpha   90.00
_cell.angle_beta   90.00
_cell.angle_gamma   90.00
#
_symmetry.space_group_name_H-M   'P 1'
#
loop_
_entity.id
_entity.type
_entity.pdbx_description
1 polymer ?
#
loop_
_entity_poly.entity_id
_entity_poly.type
_entity_poly.pdbx_seq_one_letter_code
_entity_poly.pdbx_strand_id
1 'polypeptide(L)'
;MEEEKCEIKENTRKHEIIAWIKAHKKQLIFAGISIPTVIMITLGLKNKDAIKALWDELRDEIETGSIYSSKLFDTVSDEVLDVEREKVRIAYCSSGSDFSEACRLQNLLWSFDKEMSKRAWGDEIPHAPSIHREHGWYLPNDD
;
A
#
# COMPACT_ATOMS: atom_id res chain seq x y z
N MET A 1 -29.57 -17.50 24.11
CA MET A 1 -28.53 -18.05 23.21
C MET A 1 -28.11 -17.04 22.13
N GLU A 2 -28.55 -15.77 22.20
CA GLU A 2 -28.08 -14.68 21.33
C GLU A 2 -26.84 -13.94 21.86
N GLU A 3 -26.67 -13.81 23.17
CA GLU A 3 -25.61 -12.98 23.77
C GLU A 3 -24.20 -13.56 23.54
N GLU A 4 -24.04 -14.88 23.68
CA GLU A 4 -22.77 -15.60 23.50
C GLU A 4 -22.26 -15.53 22.05
N LYS A 5 -23.17 -15.50 21.06
CA LYS A 5 -22.84 -15.39 19.63
C LYS A 5 -22.34 -13.99 19.26
N CYS A 6 -22.78 -12.97 19.99
CA CYS A 6 -22.35 -11.58 19.81
C CYS A 6 -20.97 -11.33 20.42
N GLU A 7 -20.66 -11.95 21.58
CA GLU A 7 -19.34 -11.87 22.23
C GLU A 7 -18.24 -12.59 21.45
N ILE A 8 -18.50 -13.81 20.94
CA ILE A 8 -17.51 -14.55 20.13
C ILE A 8 -17.18 -13.77 18.85
N LYS A 9 -18.19 -13.20 18.19
CA LYS A 9 -18.04 -12.38 16.97
C LYS A 9 -17.40 -11.02 17.25
N GLU A 10 -17.40 -10.56 18.50
CA GLU A 10 -16.75 -9.32 18.93
C GLU A 10 -15.28 -9.53 19.26
N ASN A 11 -14.95 -10.65 19.92
CA ASN A 11 -13.58 -10.97 20.29
C ASN A 11 -12.71 -11.27 19.05
N THR A 12 -13.26 -11.96 18.04
CA THR A 12 -12.58 -12.18 16.76
C THR A 12 -12.31 -10.86 16.02
N ARG A 13 -13.27 -9.93 16.01
CA ARG A 13 -13.13 -8.63 15.34
C ARG A 13 -12.14 -7.69 16.04
N LYS A 14 -12.10 -7.68 17.38
CA LYS A 14 -11.07 -6.95 18.14
C LYS A 14 -9.67 -7.49 17.82
N HIS A 15 -9.55 -8.81 17.71
CA HIS A 15 -8.29 -9.46 17.34
C HIS A 15 -7.84 -9.11 15.91
N GLU A 16 -8.75 -9.05 14.94
CA GLU A 16 -8.47 -8.61 13.56
C GLU A 16 -7.95 -7.16 13.52
N ILE A 17 -8.57 -6.28 14.28
CA ILE A 17 -8.15 -4.87 14.42
C ILE A 17 -6.74 -4.79 15.03
N ILE A 18 -6.49 -5.53 16.12
CA ILE A 18 -5.17 -5.56 16.77
C ILE A 18 -4.11 -6.10 15.82
N ALA A 19 -4.41 -7.16 15.07
CA ALA A 19 -3.51 -7.73 14.07
C ALA A 19 -3.16 -6.71 12.97
N TRP A 20 -4.15 -5.96 12.49
CA TRP A 20 -3.94 -4.92 11.48
C TRP A 20 -3.11 -3.75 12.00
N ILE A 21 -3.37 -3.25 13.22
CA ILE A 21 -2.54 -2.22 13.89
C ILE A 21 -1.09 -2.70 14.01
N LYS A 22 -0.89 -3.98 14.35
CA LYS A 22 0.44 -4.57 14.48
C LYS A 22 1.16 -4.64 13.14
N ALA A 23 0.44 -4.93 12.05
CA ALA A 23 0.98 -4.95 10.69
C ALA A 23 1.32 -3.54 10.18
N HIS A 24 0.53 -2.53 10.51
CA HIS A 24 0.69 -1.15 10.03
C HIS A 24 1.33 -0.21 11.06
N LYS A 25 1.95 -0.76 12.11
CA LYS A 25 2.54 0.00 13.23
C LYS A 25 3.53 1.08 12.78
N LYS A 26 4.27 0.83 11.69
CA LYS A 26 5.25 1.78 11.15
C LYS A 26 4.55 3.02 10.58
N GLN A 27 3.45 2.83 9.86
CA GLN A 27 2.67 3.91 9.25
C GLN A 27 1.95 4.77 10.30
N LEU A 28 1.41 4.14 11.35
CA LEU A 28 0.81 4.85 12.50
C LEU A 28 1.80 5.79 13.20
N ILE A 29 3.03 5.33 13.42
CA ILE A 29 4.10 6.14 14.03
C ILE A 29 4.43 7.35 13.14
N PHE A 30 4.45 7.18 11.82
CA PHE A 30 4.72 8.27 10.88
C PHE A 30 3.57 9.27 10.75
N ALA A 31 2.32 8.84 10.91
CA ALA A 31 1.15 9.72 10.97
C ALA A 31 1.03 10.48 12.31
N GLY A 32 1.93 10.26 13.27
CA GLY A 32 1.91 10.91 14.58
C GLY A 32 0.84 10.38 15.53
N ILE A 33 0.19 9.27 15.19
CA ILE A 33 -0.86 8.64 15.99
C ILE A 33 -0.24 7.53 16.82
N SER A 34 -0.34 7.64 18.15
CA SER A 34 0.23 6.63 19.03
C SER A 34 -0.61 5.35 19.04
N ILE A 35 0.04 4.19 18.97
CA ILE A 35 -0.60 2.88 19.14
C ILE A 35 -1.42 2.80 20.45
N PRO A 36 -0.92 3.27 21.62
CA PRO A 36 -1.70 3.22 22.85
C PRO A 36 -2.97 4.08 22.81
N THR A 37 -3.00 5.21 22.08
CA THR A 37 -4.22 6.01 21.94
C THR A 37 -5.31 5.28 21.15
N VAL A 38 -4.95 4.56 20.08
CA VAL A 38 -5.93 3.79 19.30
C VAL A 38 -6.50 2.63 20.11
N ILE A 39 -5.65 1.90 20.84
CA ILE A 39 -6.09 0.82 21.73
C ILE A 39 -7.02 1.37 22.83
N MET A 40 -6.70 2.52 23.42
CA MET A 40 -7.54 3.16 24.44
C MET A 40 -8.92 3.57 23.90
N ILE A 41 -8.98 4.09 22.67
CA ILE A 41 -10.24 4.46 21.98
C ILE A 41 -11.09 3.20 21.73
N THR A 42 -10.49 2.10 21.26
CA THR A 42 -11.21 0.83 21.06
C THR A 42 -11.73 0.19 22.34
N LEU A 43 -11.07 0.43 23.47
CA LEU A 43 -11.51 -0.08 24.78
C LEU A 43 -12.54 0.85 25.44
N GLY A 44 -12.46 2.16 25.20
CA GLY A 44 -13.35 3.16 25.79
C GLY A 44 -14.70 3.29 25.08
N LEU A 45 -14.76 3.07 23.77
CA LEU A 45 -16.00 3.15 22.99
C LEU A 45 -16.65 1.77 22.89
N LYS A 46 -17.84 1.60 23.48
CA LYS A 46 -18.67 0.39 23.30
C LYS A 46 -19.49 0.40 22.00
N ASN A 47 -19.53 1.53 21.28
CA ASN A 47 -20.34 1.69 20.09
C ASN A 47 -19.60 1.20 18.82
N LYS A 48 -20.16 0.17 18.19
CA LYS A 48 -19.58 -0.51 17.02
C LYS A 48 -19.57 0.36 15.77
N ASP A 49 -20.53 1.27 15.63
CA ASP A 49 -20.66 2.11 14.43
C ASP A 49 -19.72 3.31 14.50
N ALA A 50 -19.56 3.90 15.68
CA ALA A 50 -18.57 4.97 15.90
C ALA A 50 -17.13 4.45 15.71
N ILE A 51 -16.85 3.23 16.18
CA ILE A 51 -15.55 2.60 15.97
C ILE A 51 -15.30 2.39 14.47
N LYS A 52 -16.27 1.87 13.71
CA LYS A 52 -16.12 1.69 12.24
C LYS A 52 -15.90 3.00 11.50
N ALA A 53 -16.69 4.04 11.80
CA ALA A 53 -16.54 5.34 11.17
C ALA A 53 -15.12 5.91 11.38
N LEU A 54 -14.61 5.83 12.61
CA LEU A 54 -13.24 6.24 12.94
C LEU A 54 -12.18 5.36 12.25
N TRP A 55 -12.47 4.08 12.02
CA TRP A 55 -11.56 3.19 11.28
C TRP A 55 -11.53 3.46 9.79
N ASP A 56 -12.69 3.75 9.19
CA ASP A 56 -12.78 4.07 7.77
C ASP A 56 -12.17 5.45 7.50
N GLU A 57 -12.37 6.42 8.40
CA GLU A 57 -11.72 7.74 8.37
C GLU A 57 -10.19 7.64 8.55
N LEU A 58 -9.72 6.85 9.52
CA LEU A 58 -8.28 6.62 9.73
C LEU A 58 -7.65 5.85 8.57
N ARG A 59 -8.36 4.86 8.00
CA ARG A 59 -7.88 4.12 6.83
C ARG A 59 -7.78 5.04 5.63
N ASP A 60 -8.81 5.83 5.38
CA ASP A 60 -8.85 6.79 4.29
C ASP A 60 -7.76 7.85 4.47
N GLU A 61 -7.56 8.40 5.66
CA GLU A 61 -6.49 9.37 5.96
C GLU A 61 -5.09 8.76 5.81
N ILE A 62 -4.92 7.48 6.15
CA ILE A 62 -3.69 6.75 5.83
C ILE A 62 -3.59 6.61 4.30
N GLU A 63 -4.61 6.13 3.59
CA GLU A 63 -4.63 5.88 2.13
C GLU A 63 -4.54 7.13 1.24
N THR A 64 -5.06 8.26 1.69
CA THR A 64 -5.13 9.54 0.97
C THR A 64 -4.11 10.56 1.49
N GLY A 65 -3.72 10.48 2.76
CA GLY A 65 -2.92 11.52 3.41
C GLY A 65 -1.44 11.52 3.03
N SER A 66 -0.71 10.40 3.15
CA SER A 66 0.76 10.47 3.08
C SER A 66 1.49 9.10 3.11
N ILE A 67 0.99 8.00 2.55
CA ILE A 67 1.81 6.73 2.51
C ILE A 67 2.89 6.76 1.42
N TYR A 68 2.79 7.68 0.46
CA TYR A 68 3.71 7.72 -0.68
C TYR A 68 4.28 9.11 -0.89
N SER A 69 4.63 9.74 0.23
CA SER A 69 5.50 10.90 0.27
C SER A 69 6.95 10.45 0.03
N SER A 70 7.76 11.30 -0.61
CA SER A 70 9.20 11.08 -0.80
C SER A 70 9.92 10.69 0.49
N LYS A 71 9.47 11.21 1.64
CA LYS A 71 10.03 10.86 2.96
C LYS A 71 9.91 9.38 3.32
N LEU A 72 8.83 8.70 2.90
CA LEU A 72 8.65 7.28 3.21
C LEU A 72 9.58 6.42 2.39
N PHE A 73 9.71 6.75 1.10
CA PHE A 73 10.70 6.12 0.25
C PHE A 73 12.08 6.20 0.91
N ASP A 74 12.55 7.37 1.31
CA ASP A 74 13.87 7.55 1.95
C ASP A 74 14.12 6.68 3.20
N THR A 75 13.06 6.21 3.90
CA THR A 75 13.20 5.45 5.16
C THR A 75 13.03 3.93 5.03
N VAL A 76 12.46 3.41 3.94
CA VAL A 76 12.19 1.97 3.76
C VAL A 76 13.25 1.28 2.89
N SER A 77 13.55 0.01 3.22
CA SER A 77 14.43 -0.84 2.41
C SER A 77 13.76 -1.28 1.11
N ASP A 78 14.58 -1.66 0.12
CA ASP A 78 14.13 -2.03 -1.23
C ASP A 78 13.15 -3.21 -1.22
N GLU A 79 13.38 -4.21 -0.34
CA GLU A 79 12.50 -5.37 -0.18
C GLU A 79 11.08 -4.98 0.27
N VAL A 80 10.97 -4.01 1.17
CA VAL A 80 9.68 -3.50 1.65
C VAL A 80 9.02 -2.70 0.53
N LEU A 81 9.82 -1.93 -0.22
CA LEU A 81 9.36 -1.10 -1.32
C LEU A 81 8.76 -1.95 -2.45
N ASP A 82 9.39 -3.09 -2.78
CA ASP A 82 8.88 -4.06 -3.76
C ASP A 82 7.56 -4.71 -3.32
N VAL A 83 7.47 -5.14 -2.06
CA VAL A 83 6.26 -5.75 -1.51
C VAL A 83 5.08 -4.77 -1.51
N GLU A 84 5.32 -3.51 -1.12
CA GLU A 84 4.28 -2.49 -1.14
C GLU A 84 3.87 -2.08 -2.57
N ARG A 85 4.84 -1.97 -3.49
CA ARG A 85 4.56 -1.72 -4.91
C ARG A 85 3.65 -2.80 -5.49
N GLU A 86 3.91 -4.07 -5.17
CA GLU A 86 3.10 -5.19 -5.69
C GLU A 86 1.65 -5.15 -5.20
N LYS A 87 1.41 -4.71 -3.96
CA LYS A 87 0.04 -4.48 -3.47
C LYS A 87 -0.70 -3.40 -4.27
N VAL A 88 -0.02 -2.29 -4.56
CA VAL A 88 -0.59 -1.21 -5.40
C VAL A 88 -0.88 -1.72 -6.80
N ARG A 89 0.02 -2.53 -7.38
CA ARG A 89 -0.19 -3.15 -8.69
C ARG A 89 -1.43 -4.03 -8.70
N ILE A 90 -1.63 -4.86 -7.68
CA ILE A 90 -2.82 -5.72 -7.54
C ILE A 90 -4.08 -4.85 -7.39
N ALA A 91 -4.04 -3.80 -6.59
CA ALA A 91 -5.16 -2.87 -6.43
C ALA A 91 -5.51 -2.17 -7.76
N TYR A 92 -4.50 -1.73 -8.52
CA TYR A 92 -4.68 -1.15 -9.85
C TYR A 92 -5.35 -2.16 -10.80
N CYS A 93 -4.86 -3.40 -10.86
CA CYS A 93 -5.48 -4.46 -11.66
C CYS A 93 -6.91 -4.78 -11.21
N SER A 94 -7.26 -4.51 -9.95
CA SER A 94 -8.58 -4.79 -9.37
C SER A 94 -9.54 -3.58 -9.44
N SER A 95 -9.07 -2.40 -9.86
CA SER A 95 -9.87 -1.16 -9.93
C SER A 95 -11.02 -1.21 -10.94
N GLY A 96 -10.96 -2.14 -11.91
CA GLY A 96 -12.04 -2.41 -12.84
C GLY A 96 -12.41 -1.18 -13.67
N SER A 97 -13.63 -0.69 -13.52
CA SER A 97 -14.17 0.46 -14.26
C SER A 97 -14.04 1.80 -13.53
N ASP A 98 -13.49 1.81 -12.31
CA ASP A 98 -13.27 3.08 -11.59
C ASP A 98 -12.04 3.78 -12.16
N PHE A 99 -12.29 4.68 -13.10
CA PHE A 99 -11.25 5.45 -13.77
C PHE A 99 -10.50 6.41 -12.84
N SER A 100 -11.19 6.94 -11.82
CA SER A 100 -10.58 7.88 -10.86
C SER A 100 -9.59 7.13 -9.98
N GLU A 101 -9.99 5.98 -9.43
CA GLU A 101 -9.11 5.13 -8.65
C GLU A 101 -7.97 4.56 -9.50
N ALA A 102 -8.24 4.12 -10.73
CA ALA A 102 -7.19 3.66 -11.64
C ALA A 102 -6.12 4.74 -11.90
N CYS A 103 -6.54 5.99 -12.17
CA CYS A 103 -5.62 7.12 -12.35
C CYS A 103 -4.79 7.39 -11.09
N ARG A 104 -5.42 7.35 -9.91
CA ARG A 104 -4.74 7.56 -8.63
C ARG A 104 -3.68 6.49 -8.37
N LEU A 105 -4.05 5.21 -8.55
CA LEU A 105 -3.16 4.07 -8.35
C LEU A 105 -2.02 4.03 -9.39
N GLN A 106 -2.27 4.51 -10.61
CA GLN A 106 -1.23 4.62 -11.64
C GLN A 106 -0.19 5.71 -11.29
N ASN A 107 -0.62 6.90 -10.88
CA ASN A 107 0.28 7.96 -10.42
C ASN A 107 1.13 7.51 -9.23
N LEU A 108 0.54 6.67 -8.39
CA LEU A 108 1.21 6.08 -7.26
C LEU A 108 2.30 5.08 -7.70
N LEU A 109 1.98 4.15 -8.60
CA LEU A 109 2.96 3.22 -9.17
C LEU A 109 4.16 3.96 -9.78
N TRP A 110 3.92 5.07 -10.50
CA TRP A 110 5.00 5.89 -11.03
C TRP A 110 5.92 6.48 -9.96
N SER A 111 5.39 6.81 -8.78
CA SER A 111 6.20 7.31 -7.69
C SER A 111 7.14 6.25 -7.13
N PHE A 112 6.67 4.99 -7.03
CA PHE A 112 7.52 3.85 -6.71
C PHE A 112 8.58 3.58 -7.76
N ASP A 113 8.18 3.48 -9.04
CA ASP A 113 9.09 3.17 -10.14
C ASP A 113 10.19 4.25 -10.24
N LYS A 114 9.84 5.52 -10.02
CA LYS A 114 10.80 6.63 -9.99
C LYS A 114 11.82 6.46 -8.87
N GLU A 115 11.39 6.09 -7.68
CA GLU A 115 12.29 5.86 -6.55
C GLU A 115 13.18 4.65 -6.78
N MET A 116 12.61 3.51 -7.18
CA MET A 116 13.38 2.31 -7.50
C MET A 116 14.41 2.56 -8.59
N SER A 117 14.04 3.32 -9.62
CA SER A 117 14.95 3.71 -10.69
C SER A 117 16.11 4.56 -10.16
N LYS A 118 15.85 5.52 -9.25
CA LYS A 118 16.91 6.31 -8.61
C LYS A 118 17.85 5.45 -7.77
N ARG A 119 17.35 4.42 -7.08
CA ARG A 119 18.20 3.54 -6.26
C ARG A 119 19.06 2.61 -7.11
N ALA A 120 18.47 2.07 -8.18
CA ALA A 120 19.15 1.13 -9.06
C ALA A 120 20.16 1.81 -9.98
N TRP A 121 19.86 3.03 -10.45
CA TRP A 121 20.61 3.71 -11.52
C TRP A 121 21.10 5.12 -11.15
N GLY A 122 20.67 5.70 -10.03
CA GLY A 122 21.05 7.06 -9.65
C GLY A 122 20.61 8.10 -10.68
N ASP A 123 21.58 8.86 -11.19
CA ASP A 123 21.42 9.83 -12.28
C ASP A 123 21.67 9.22 -13.67
N GLU A 124 22.01 7.93 -13.75
CA GLU A 124 22.25 7.26 -15.02
C GLU A 124 20.91 6.97 -15.72
N ILE A 125 20.84 7.31 -17.01
CA ILE A 125 19.70 6.96 -17.84
C ILE A 125 19.75 5.45 -18.07
N PRO A 126 18.70 4.68 -17.71
CA PRO A 126 18.68 3.25 -17.93
C PRO A 126 18.95 2.94 -19.41
N HIS A 127 20.09 2.30 -19.69
CA HIS A 127 20.36 1.81 -21.01
C HIS A 127 19.64 0.47 -21.17
N ALA A 128 18.67 0.43 -22.09
CA ALA A 128 18.13 -0.83 -22.55
C ALA A 128 19.32 -1.72 -22.96
N PRO A 129 19.30 -3.02 -22.61
CA PRO A 129 20.29 -3.96 -23.11
C PRO A 129 20.42 -3.74 -24.61
N SER A 130 21.66 -3.71 -25.12
CA SER A 130 21.89 -3.72 -26.55
C SER A 130 21.39 -5.06 -27.09
N ILE A 131 20.09 -5.14 -27.38
CA ILE A 131 19.51 -6.29 -28.05
C ILE A 131 19.99 -6.17 -29.48
N HIS A 132 21.10 -6.82 -29.78
CA HIS A 132 21.56 -6.99 -31.15
C HIS A 132 20.41 -7.69 -31.88
N ARG A 133 19.73 -6.96 -32.76
CA ARG A 133 18.84 -7.57 -33.73
C ARG A 133 19.76 -8.27 -34.72
N GLU A 134 20.09 -9.53 -34.44
CA GLU A 134 20.83 -10.40 -35.37
C GLU A 134 20.19 -10.34 -36.77
N HIS A 135 18.87 -10.09 -36.81
CA HIS A 135 18.12 -9.78 -38.03
C HIS A 135 17.15 -8.62 -37.78
N GLY A 136 17.34 -7.52 -38.51
CA GLY A 136 16.39 -6.40 -38.52
C GLY A 136 14.98 -6.87 -38.91
N TRP A 137 13.94 -6.10 -38.55
CA TRP A 137 12.64 -6.28 -39.17
C TRP A 137 12.82 -5.96 -40.67
N TYR A 138 12.59 -6.97 -41.54
CA TYR A 138 12.67 -6.98 -43.00
C TYR A 138 13.99 -7.39 -43.70
N LEU A 139 14.78 -8.31 -43.14
CA LEU A 139 15.76 -9.06 -43.95
C LEU A 139 15.39 -10.55 -43.97
N PRO A 140 15.16 -11.17 -45.15
CA PRO A 140 15.13 -12.63 -45.27
C PRO A 140 16.51 -13.20 -44.93
N ASN A 141 16.56 -14.39 -44.32
CA ASN A 141 17.81 -15.10 -44.13
C ASN A 141 18.33 -15.56 -45.49
N ASP A 142 19.61 -15.32 -45.77
CA ASP A 142 20.29 -15.95 -46.90
C ASP A 142 20.56 -17.42 -46.52
N ASP A 143 20.03 -18.34 -47.33
CA ASP A 143 20.27 -19.80 -47.26
C ASP A 143 21.74 -20.18 -47.51
#